data_AF-A0A9D7K9P0-F1
#
_entry.id   AF-A0A9D7K9P0-F1
#
_cell.length_a   1.000
_cell.length_b   1.000
_cell.length_c   1.000
_cell.angle_alpha   90.00
_cell.angle_beta   90.00
_cell.angle_gamma   90.00
#
_symmetry.space_group_name_H-M   'P 1'
#
loop_
_entity.id
_entity.type
_entity.pdbx_description
1 polymer ?
#
loop_
_entity_poly.entity_id
_entity_poly.type
_entity_poly.pdbx_seq_one_letter_code
_entity_poly.pdbx_strand_id
1 'polypeptide(L)'
;MKHLIFAFLAIFTLFFGIQNSYSQTLSYGDEIHLQNSWNNYSGGFLDTRGYDRDYEKTGNHLCVSTATTNARATGTGTWKVLSAKGKDIGDPVLIGDEIHLQNGWDNYTGGFLDARGYQKDFAKTGNHLSVSTATVKNRDIGSGTWKIISATGKDNGTPVTQNFEVHLQNGWNNYSGGFLDTRGYQRDYAKTENHLCVSTANEKNRQNSGSGVWKVQIAGKSSSNSGESLPDEFAGWFRLKNVFRGDGECLEGNQINGTAKGGSTFMDKCQNVSGQLWKLEPAGDGFYRLKNQFRGDGECLEGNKVNSTYKGGGAS
;
A
#
# COMPACT_ATOMS: atom_id res chain seq x y z
N MET A 1 -20.57 -12.82 -62.31
CA MET A 1 -19.10 -12.72 -62.24
C MET A 1 -18.78 -11.39 -61.55
N LYS A 2 -18.07 -11.46 -60.41
CA LYS A 2 -17.52 -10.36 -59.58
C LYS A 2 -18.52 -9.46 -58.82
N HIS A 3 -18.79 -9.83 -57.56
CA HIS A 3 -19.19 -8.87 -56.52
C HIS A 3 -17.93 -8.24 -55.92
N LEU A 4 -17.87 -6.91 -55.97
CA LEU A 4 -16.84 -6.09 -55.34
C LEU A 4 -17.21 -5.94 -53.86
N ILE A 5 -16.45 -6.57 -52.96
CA ILE A 5 -16.56 -6.35 -51.51
C ILE A 5 -15.67 -5.17 -51.17
N PHE A 6 -16.26 -4.09 -50.68
CA PHE A 6 -15.55 -2.97 -50.07
C PHE A 6 -14.87 -3.45 -48.77
N ALA A 7 -13.55 -3.48 -48.76
CA ALA A 7 -12.77 -3.65 -47.53
C ALA A 7 -12.71 -2.30 -46.80
N PHE A 8 -13.38 -2.20 -45.65
CA PHE A 8 -13.16 -1.10 -44.72
C PHE A 8 -11.77 -1.28 -44.09
N LEU A 9 -10.84 -0.38 -44.42
CA LEU A 9 -9.55 -0.26 -43.78
C LEU A 9 -9.76 0.39 -42.40
N ALA A 10 -9.88 -0.44 -41.35
CA ALA A 10 -9.79 0.06 -39.98
C ALA A 10 -8.32 0.37 -39.68
N ILE A 11 -7.95 1.64 -39.80
CA ILE A 11 -6.67 2.16 -39.31
C ILE A 11 -6.74 2.08 -37.79
N PHE A 12 -6.12 1.07 -37.19
CA PHE A 12 -5.83 1.06 -35.77
C PHE A 12 -4.64 1.99 -35.52
N THR A 13 -4.93 3.24 -35.19
CA THR A 13 -3.97 4.11 -34.53
C THR A 13 -3.72 3.52 -33.14
N LEU A 14 -2.54 2.89 -32.97
CA LEU A 14 -2.01 2.55 -31.66
C LEU A 14 -1.76 3.86 -30.90
N PHE A 15 -2.75 4.32 -30.14
CA PHE A 15 -2.48 5.19 -29.01
C PHE A 15 -1.73 4.35 -27.99
N PHE A 16 -0.41 4.56 -27.89
CA PHE A 16 0.29 4.34 -26.63
C PHE A 16 -0.26 5.36 -25.65
N GLY A 17 -1.42 5.05 -25.06
CA GLY A 17 -1.87 5.71 -23.86
C GLY A 17 -0.81 5.43 -22.81
N ILE A 18 -0.07 6.47 -22.40
CA ILE A 18 0.65 6.44 -21.13
C ILE A 18 -0.44 6.11 -20.11
N GLN A 19 -0.43 4.89 -19.59
CA GLN A 19 -1.27 4.52 -18.45
C GLN A 19 -0.76 5.39 -17.31
N ASN A 20 -1.43 6.52 -17.08
CA ASN A 20 -1.32 7.23 -15.81
C ASN A 20 -1.84 6.25 -14.77
N SER A 21 -0.93 5.53 -14.13
CA SER A 21 -1.21 4.83 -12.89
C SER A 21 -1.67 5.90 -11.92
N TYR A 22 -2.99 5.97 -11.70
CA TYR A 22 -3.54 6.81 -10.65
C TYR A 22 -2.96 6.29 -9.33
N SER A 23 -1.97 7.00 -8.79
CA SER A 23 -1.45 6.70 -7.47
C SER A 23 -2.60 6.92 -6.49
N GLN A 24 -2.96 5.86 -5.77
CA GLN A 24 -4.09 5.88 -4.87
C GLN A 24 -3.98 7.03 -3.87
N THR A 25 -5.06 7.77 -3.66
CA THR A 25 -5.10 8.88 -2.70
C THR A 25 -5.42 8.36 -1.30
N LEU A 26 -4.65 8.83 -0.31
CA LEU A 26 -4.89 8.58 1.11
C LEU A 26 -6.10 9.38 1.58
N SER A 27 -7.05 8.73 2.25
CA SER A 27 -8.22 9.36 2.84
C SER A 27 -8.20 9.20 4.37
N TYR A 28 -8.87 10.12 5.09
CA TYR A 28 -9.04 9.95 6.53
C TYR A 28 -9.80 8.66 6.84
N GLY A 29 -9.34 7.93 7.85
CA GLY A 29 -9.82 6.60 8.21
C GLY A 29 -9.09 5.45 7.54
N ASP A 30 -8.34 5.70 6.46
CA ASP A 30 -7.44 4.68 5.89
C ASP A 30 -6.33 4.35 6.90
N GLU A 31 -5.83 3.12 6.76
CA GLU A 31 -4.68 2.63 7.50
C GLU A 31 -3.41 2.79 6.66
N ILE A 32 -2.29 3.07 7.32
CA ILE A 32 -1.00 3.21 6.67
C ILE A 32 0.12 2.48 7.42
N HIS A 33 1.18 2.17 6.68
CA HIS A 33 2.51 1.94 7.19
C HIS A 33 3.41 3.12 6.77
N LEU A 34 4.35 3.49 7.63
CA LEU A 34 5.31 4.56 7.36
C LEU A 34 6.70 3.95 7.27
N GLN A 35 7.27 3.89 6.06
CA GLN A 35 8.62 3.36 5.83
C GLN A 35 9.64 4.51 5.84
N ASN A 36 10.65 4.42 6.70
CA ASN A 36 11.69 5.42 6.80
C ASN A 36 12.70 5.30 5.65
N SER A 37 13.03 6.42 4.98
CA SER A 37 13.88 6.42 3.78
C SER A 37 15.39 6.33 4.07
N TRP A 38 15.81 6.31 5.34
CA TRP A 38 17.22 6.20 5.70
C TRP A 38 17.89 4.98 5.05
N ASN A 39 19.11 5.17 4.54
CA ASN A 39 19.90 4.14 3.88
C ASN A 39 19.10 3.36 2.81
N ASN A 40 18.51 4.10 1.86
CA ASN A 40 17.69 3.56 0.77
C ASN A 40 16.51 2.72 1.28
N TYR A 41 15.69 3.31 2.15
CA TYR A 41 14.53 2.66 2.79
C TYR A 41 14.84 1.49 3.72
N SER A 42 16.11 1.33 4.10
CA SER A 42 16.53 0.37 5.12
C SER A 42 16.31 0.88 6.54
N GLY A 43 15.69 2.06 6.74
CA GLY A 43 15.36 2.61 8.06
C GLY A 43 14.21 1.90 8.78
N GLY A 44 13.52 1.00 8.09
CA GLY A 44 12.41 0.20 8.63
C GLY A 44 11.09 0.96 8.69
N PHE A 45 10.08 0.36 9.34
CA PHE A 45 8.72 0.85 9.43
C PHE A 45 8.40 1.34 10.84
N LEU A 46 7.68 2.45 10.96
CA LEU A 46 7.20 2.97 12.24
C LEU A 46 6.28 1.96 12.94
N ASP A 47 6.65 1.54 14.14
CA ASP A 47 5.97 0.44 14.84
C ASP A 47 6.01 0.66 16.36
N THR A 48 4.99 0.17 17.08
CA THR A 48 4.95 0.13 18.54
C THR A 48 5.48 -1.17 19.13
N ARG A 49 6.19 -1.09 20.26
CA ARG A 49 6.71 -2.27 20.97
C ARG A 49 6.32 -2.28 22.43
N GLY A 50 5.38 -3.15 22.79
CA GLY A 50 5.02 -3.47 24.17
C GLY A 50 4.61 -2.25 25.00
N TYR A 51 4.21 -2.50 26.23
CA TYR A 51 3.90 -1.43 27.18
C TYR A 51 5.17 -0.74 27.65
N ASP A 52 5.10 0.58 27.85
CA ASP A 52 6.14 1.28 28.59
C ASP A 52 6.10 0.79 30.06
N ARG A 53 7.23 0.27 30.54
CA ARG A 53 7.35 -0.25 31.91
C ARG A 53 7.14 0.84 32.96
N ASP A 54 7.24 2.11 32.58
CA ASP A 54 7.01 3.26 33.45
C ASP A 54 5.72 4.04 33.08
N TYR A 55 4.73 3.40 32.42
CA TYR A 55 3.47 4.06 32.02
C TYR A 55 2.85 4.93 33.12
N GLU A 56 2.76 4.44 34.35
CA GLU A 56 2.17 5.20 35.48
C GLU A 56 2.93 6.50 35.80
N LYS A 57 4.23 6.55 35.50
CA LYS A 57 5.07 7.74 35.71
C LYS A 57 5.12 8.64 34.48
N THR A 58 5.10 8.04 33.29
CA THR A 58 5.42 8.73 32.03
C THR A 58 4.19 9.00 31.17
N GLY A 59 3.04 8.39 31.45
CA GLY A 59 1.84 8.41 30.60
C GLY A 59 2.09 7.91 29.17
N ASN A 60 3.20 7.23 28.92
CA ASN A 60 3.55 6.63 27.63
C ASN A 60 2.92 5.26 27.54
N HIS A 61 1.97 5.06 26.62
CA HIS A 61 1.24 3.81 26.53
C HIS A 61 2.12 2.69 25.94
N LEU A 62 2.54 2.84 24.67
CA LEU A 62 3.48 1.94 24.01
C LEU A 62 4.76 2.68 23.62
N CYS A 63 5.89 1.98 23.66
CA CYS A 63 7.14 2.48 23.09
C CYS A 63 7.06 2.51 21.56
N VAL A 64 7.69 3.47 20.90
CA VAL A 64 7.74 3.55 19.43
C VAL A 64 9.17 3.41 18.93
N SER A 65 9.36 2.57 17.91
CA SER A 65 10.62 2.30 17.24
C SER A 65 10.36 1.98 15.77
N THR A 66 11.41 1.70 14.99
CA THR A 66 11.21 1.04 13.69
C THR A 66 11.37 -0.47 13.78
N ALA A 67 10.68 -1.20 12.88
CA ALA A 67 10.83 -2.63 12.63
C ALA A 67 11.30 -2.87 11.19
N THR A 68 11.91 -4.02 10.91
CA THR A 68 12.37 -4.36 9.54
C THR A 68 11.21 -4.75 8.60
N THR A 69 10.08 -5.17 9.16
CA THR A 69 8.82 -5.46 8.46
C THR A 69 7.78 -4.37 8.75
N ASN A 70 6.71 -4.33 7.97
CA ASN A 70 5.62 -3.35 8.12
C ASN A 70 4.87 -3.45 9.46
N ALA A 71 4.94 -4.60 10.13
CA ALA A 71 4.56 -4.78 11.52
C ALA A 71 5.35 -5.95 12.15
N ARG A 72 5.70 -5.83 13.43
CA ARG A 72 6.30 -6.93 14.23
C ARG A 72 5.26 -7.91 14.77
N ALA A 73 4.03 -7.45 14.97
CA ALA A 73 2.86 -8.24 15.32
C ALA A 73 1.60 -7.56 14.76
N THR A 74 0.45 -8.24 14.82
CA THR A 74 -0.81 -7.72 14.28
C THR A 74 -1.12 -6.31 14.81
N GLY A 75 -1.25 -5.35 13.89
CA GLY A 75 -1.62 -3.97 14.17
C GLY A 75 -0.50 -3.06 14.71
N THR A 76 0.66 -3.57 15.12
CA THR A 76 1.68 -2.77 15.82
C THR A 76 2.37 -1.73 14.94
N GLY A 77 2.55 -2.03 13.65
CA GLY A 77 3.06 -1.10 12.64
C GLY A 77 1.99 -0.48 11.74
N THR A 78 0.71 -0.67 12.09
CA THR A 78 -0.44 -0.13 11.34
C THR A 78 -0.97 1.10 12.03
N TRP A 79 -1.18 2.17 11.27
CA TRP A 79 -1.62 3.46 11.79
C TRP A 79 -2.83 3.96 11.03
N LYS A 80 -3.96 4.14 11.73
CA LYS A 80 -5.14 4.80 11.17
C LYS A 80 -4.96 6.32 11.19
N VAL A 81 -5.18 6.96 10.04
CA VAL A 81 -5.03 8.40 9.88
C VAL A 81 -6.33 9.10 10.22
N LEU A 82 -6.34 9.96 11.24
CA LEU A 82 -7.51 10.73 11.67
C LEU A 82 -7.25 12.22 11.56
N SER A 83 -8.29 13.00 11.28
CA SER A 83 -8.17 14.47 11.22
C SER A 83 -8.01 15.06 12.61
N ALA A 84 -7.06 15.99 12.77
CA ALA A 84 -6.95 16.83 13.96
C ALA A 84 -7.83 18.11 13.86
N LYS A 85 -8.39 18.40 12.68
CA LYS A 85 -9.23 19.59 12.41
C LYS A 85 -10.67 19.25 12.08
N GLY A 86 -11.10 18.01 12.33
CA GLY A 86 -12.50 17.60 12.17
C GLY A 86 -12.95 17.37 10.73
N LYS A 87 -12.04 17.04 9.81
CA LYS A 87 -12.41 16.49 8.49
C LYS A 87 -13.02 15.10 8.64
N ASP A 88 -13.93 14.75 7.74
CA ASP A 88 -14.70 13.51 7.81
C ASP A 88 -13.88 12.31 7.32
N ILE A 89 -14.28 11.11 7.75
CA ILE A 89 -13.73 9.86 7.22
C ILE A 89 -14.08 9.74 5.74
N GLY A 90 -13.10 9.42 4.90
CA GLY A 90 -13.22 9.40 3.45
C GLY A 90 -12.77 10.69 2.75
N ASP A 91 -12.59 11.79 3.48
CA ASP A 91 -12.01 13.00 2.90
C ASP A 91 -10.52 12.78 2.56
N PRO A 92 -10.00 13.40 1.48
CA PRO A 92 -8.61 13.26 1.12
C PRO A 92 -7.69 13.93 2.17
N VAL A 93 -6.59 13.24 2.48
CA VAL A 93 -5.50 13.79 3.28
C VAL A 93 -4.59 14.62 2.39
N LEU A 94 -4.37 15.88 2.75
CA LEU A 94 -3.62 16.84 1.95
C LEU A 94 -2.31 17.25 2.64
N ILE A 95 -1.30 17.62 1.85
CA ILE A 95 -0.11 18.29 2.38
C ILE A 95 -0.53 19.57 3.11
N GLY A 96 0.03 19.78 4.31
CA GLY A 96 -0.32 20.86 5.21
C GLY A 96 -1.37 20.51 6.24
N ASP A 97 -2.06 19.37 6.11
CA ASP A 97 -3.05 18.92 7.10
C ASP A 97 -2.40 18.53 8.43
N GLU A 98 -3.16 18.73 9.51
CA GLU A 98 -2.85 18.22 10.84
C GLU A 98 -3.62 16.91 11.08
N ILE A 99 -2.90 15.88 11.51
CA ILE A 99 -3.42 14.52 11.71
C ILE A 99 -3.12 13.97 13.11
N HIS A 100 -3.89 12.97 13.49
CA HIS A 100 -3.55 12.00 14.53
C HIS A 100 -3.32 10.63 13.89
N LEU A 101 -2.37 9.87 14.43
CA LEU A 101 -2.09 8.50 14.01
C LEU A 101 -2.48 7.55 15.14
N GLN A 102 -3.54 6.79 14.95
CA GLN A 102 -3.99 5.79 15.93
C GLN A 102 -3.38 4.43 15.60
N ASN A 103 -2.67 3.84 16.55
CA ASN A 103 -2.03 2.55 16.38
C ASN A 103 -3.07 1.43 16.36
N GLY A 104 -2.94 0.48 15.42
CA GLY A 104 -3.88 -0.62 15.20
C GLY A 104 -3.76 -1.79 16.18
N TRP A 105 -2.77 -1.79 17.07
CA TRP A 105 -2.59 -2.86 18.04
C TRP A 105 -3.84 -3.06 18.92
N ASP A 106 -4.17 -4.33 19.13
CA ASP A 106 -5.28 -4.80 19.96
C ASP A 106 -6.60 -4.04 19.69
N ASN A 107 -7.03 -4.05 18.43
CA ASN A 107 -8.25 -3.36 17.98
C ASN A 107 -8.23 -1.85 18.27
N TYR A 108 -7.11 -1.21 17.95
CA TYR A 108 -6.86 0.23 18.12
C TYR A 108 -6.80 0.75 19.56
N THR A 109 -6.57 -0.14 20.53
CA THR A 109 -6.30 0.26 21.92
C THR A 109 -4.87 0.73 22.11
N GLY A 110 -3.95 0.46 21.17
CA GLY A 110 -2.54 0.89 21.21
C GLY A 110 -2.29 2.39 21.36
N GLY A 111 -3.32 3.22 21.17
CA GLY A 111 -3.28 4.67 21.42
C GLY A 111 -2.82 5.48 20.22
N PHE A 112 -2.44 6.73 20.44
CA PHE A 112 -2.10 7.71 19.42
C PHE A 112 -0.62 8.08 19.46
N LEU A 113 0.03 8.20 18.30
CA LEU A 113 1.42 8.66 18.20
C LEU A 113 1.57 10.04 18.82
N ASP A 114 2.46 10.18 19.80
CA ASP A 114 2.64 11.40 20.57
C ASP A 114 4.12 11.64 20.90
N ALA A 115 4.52 12.91 20.99
CA ALA A 115 5.85 13.31 21.39
C ALA A 115 5.86 13.79 22.85
N ARG A 116 6.68 13.18 23.69
CA ARG A 116 6.86 13.58 25.10
C ARG A 116 8.30 13.83 25.46
N GLY A 117 8.45 14.75 26.39
CA GLY A 117 9.60 14.82 27.29
C GLY A 117 10.82 15.39 26.60
N TYR A 118 11.29 16.50 27.14
CA TYR A 118 12.63 16.98 26.86
C TYR A 118 13.60 15.87 27.30
N GLN A 119 14.31 15.25 26.38
CA GLN A 119 15.37 14.32 26.78
C GLN A 119 16.40 15.13 27.55
N LYS A 120 16.65 14.79 28.83
CA LYS A 120 17.68 15.45 29.66
C LYS A 120 19.07 15.48 28.99
N ASP A 121 19.27 14.59 28.03
CA ASP A 121 20.49 14.49 27.22
C ASP A 121 20.37 15.07 25.80
N PHE A 122 19.42 15.96 25.51
CA PHE A 122 19.25 16.61 24.18
C PHE A 122 20.59 17.10 23.60
N ALA A 123 21.41 17.76 24.41
CA ALA A 123 22.72 18.27 24.00
C ALA A 123 23.70 17.17 23.54
N LYS A 124 23.51 15.92 23.99
CA LYS A 124 24.32 14.75 23.60
C LYS A 124 23.67 13.94 22.48
N THR A 125 22.34 13.89 22.42
CA THR A 125 21.59 12.98 21.54
C THR A 125 20.98 13.67 20.33
N GLY A 126 20.86 15.00 20.29
CA GLY A 126 20.13 15.71 19.23
C GLY A 126 18.68 15.24 19.06
N ASN A 127 18.10 14.59 20.07
CA ASN A 127 16.71 14.12 20.11
C ASN A 127 15.88 15.17 20.83
N HIS A 128 15.06 15.91 20.10
CA HIS A 128 14.29 17.01 20.67
C HIS A 128 13.28 16.51 21.71
N LEU A 129 12.38 15.60 21.30
CA LEU A 129 11.43 14.92 22.17
C LEU A 129 11.49 13.40 21.93
N SER A 130 11.11 12.63 22.94
CA SER A 130 10.88 11.19 22.78
C SER A 130 9.53 10.95 22.11
N VAL A 131 9.39 9.84 21.39
CA VAL A 131 8.13 9.47 20.73
C VAL A 131 7.60 8.17 21.33
N SER A 132 6.33 8.17 21.67
CA SER A 132 5.59 7.06 22.26
C SER A 132 4.14 7.10 21.76
N THR A 133 3.29 6.17 22.20
CA THR A 133 1.85 6.38 22.10
C THR A 133 1.26 6.95 23.38
N ALA A 134 0.09 7.58 23.28
CA ALA A 134 -0.75 8.06 24.38
C ALA A 134 -2.16 7.48 24.25
N THR A 135 -2.86 7.27 25.36
CA THR A 135 -4.25 6.77 25.34
C THR A 135 -5.26 7.81 24.86
N VAL A 136 -4.86 9.08 24.76
CA VAL A 136 -5.65 10.20 24.25
C VAL A 136 -4.97 10.83 23.04
N LYS A 137 -5.76 11.42 22.12
CA LYS A 137 -5.27 11.99 20.84
C LYS A 137 -4.22 13.08 21.00
N ASN A 138 -4.30 13.85 22.08
CA ASN A 138 -3.45 15.00 22.31
C ASN A 138 -3.41 15.28 23.82
N ARG A 139 -2.46 14.67 24.53
CA ARG A 139 -2.39 14.77 26.00
C ARG A 139 -1.89 16.14 26.47
N ASP A 140 -1.00 16.76 25.69
CA ASP A 140 -0.43 18.08 25.97
C ASP A 140 -0.75 19.03 24.79
N ILE A 141 -0.28 20.27 24.84
CA ILE A 141 -0.56 21.29 23.81
C ILE A 141 0.08 20.90 22.46
N GLY A 142 -0.62 20.10 21.67
CA GLY A 142 -0.24 19.69 20.31
C GLY A 142 0.70 18.49 20.23
N SER A 143 1.01 17.81 21.34
CA SER A 143 1.97 16.70 21.41
C SER A 143 1.60 15.48 20.57
N GLY A 144 0.31 15.22 20.38
CA GLY A 144 -0.21 14.10 19.58
C GLY A 144 -0.66 14.52 18.18
N THR A 145 -0.43 15.79 17.83
CA THR A 145 -0.79 16.36 16.53
C THR A 145 0.43 16.39 15.62
N TRP A 146 0.27 15.92 14.39
CA TRP A 146 1.35 15.88 13.41
C TRP A 146 0.91 16.57 12.11
N LYS A 147 1.68 17.56 11.66
CA LYS A 147 1.46 18.20 10.38
C LYS A 147 2.20 17.46 9.28
N ILE A 148 1.49 17.12 8.20
CA ILE A 148 2.06 16.47 7.02
C ILE A 148 2.73 17.53 6.14
N ILE A 149 4.01 17.35 5.85
CA ILE A 149 4.80 18.24 4.99
C ILE A 149 5.40 17.41 3.87
N SER A 150 5.37 17.91 2.63
CA SER A 150 5.99 17.21 1.51
C SER A 150 7.51 17.11 1.70
N ALA A 151 8.07 15.91 1.59
CA ALA A 151 9.53 15.73 1.53
C ALA A 151 10.08 16.05 0.12
N THR A 152 9.23 15.95 -0.90
CA THR A 152 9.55 16.22 -2.32
C THR A 152 9.22 17.64 -2.79
N GLY A 153 8.84 18.55 -1.87
CA GLY A 153 8.59 19.96 -2.20
C GLY A 153 7.25 20.27 -2.88
N LYS A 154 6.23 19.41 -2.75
CA LYS A 154 4.87 19.71 -3.19
C LYS A 154 4.16 20.72 -2.27
N ASP A 155 3.27 21.49 -2.87
CA ASP A 155 2.54 22.57 -2.20
C ASP A 155 1.46 22.07 -1.23
N ASN A 156 1.10 22.90 -0.24
CA ASN A 156 -0.05 22.64 0.62
C ASN A 156 -1.33 22.49 -0.22
N GLY A 157 -2.20 21.55 0.17
CA GLY A 157 -3.39 21.19 -0.59
C GLY A 157 -3.16 20.08 -1.61
N THR A 158 -1.91 19.68 -1.88
CA THR A 158 -1.62 18.50 -2.72
C THR A 158 -2.12 17.23 -2.02
N PRO A 159 -2.92 16.37 -2.69
CA PRO A 159 -3.31 15.09 -2.11
C PRO A 159 -2.11 14.18 -1.83
N VAL A 160 -2.11 13.54 -0.66
CA VAL A 160 -1.14 12.51 -0.32
C VAL A 160 -1.56 11.22 -1.01
N THR A 161 -0.64 10.59 -1.73
CA THR A 161 -0.91 9.34 -2.45
C THR A 161 -0.06 8.18 -1.94
N GLN A 162 -0.30 6.99 -2.47
CA GLN A 162 0.53 5.81 -2.25
C GLN A 162 2.00 6.11 -2.59
N ASN A 163 2.90 5.68 -1.69
CA ASN A 163 4.34 5.92 -1.71
C ASN A 163 4.77 7.41 -1.66
N PHE A 164 3.86 8.32 -1.29
CA PHE A 164 4.22 9.72 -1.13
C PHE A 164 5.19 9.89 0.05
N GLU A 165 6.26 10.65 -0.14
CA GLU A 165 7.25 10.91 0.89
C GLU A 165 6.94 12.19 1.66
N VAL A 166 6.84 12.06 2.98
CA VAL A 166 6.46 13.14 3.89
C VAL A 166 7.45 13.31 5.02
N HIS A 167 7.48 14.52 5.57
CA HIS A 167 7.91 14.80 6.93
C HIS A 167 6.68 14.95 7.81
N LEU A 168 6.79 14.55 9.07
CA LEU A 168 5.75 14.76 10.08
C LEU A 168 6.28 15.73 11.13
N GLN A 169 5.76 16.96 11.15
CA GLN A 169 6.13 17.97 12.15
C GLN A 169 5.19 17.90 13.34
N ASN A 170 5.74 17.74 14.54
CA ASN A 170 4.97 17.66 15.77
C ASN A 170 4.42 19.04 16.17
N GLY A 171 3.15 19.10 16.52
CA GLY A 171 2.42 20.32 16.87
C GLY A 171 2.74 20.89 18.27
N TRP A 172 3.56 20.21 19.07
CA TRP A 172 3.83 20.60 20.44
C TRP A 172 4.32 22.05 20.55
N ASN A 173 3.68 22.80 21.45
CA ASN A 173 4.04 24.19 21.78
C ASN A 173 4.24 25.05 20.51
N ASN A 174 3.18 25.14 19.70
CA ASN A 174 3.18 25.88 18.44
C ASN A 174 4.28 25.37 17.46
N TYR A 175 4.25 24.07 17.17
CA TYR A 175 5.17 23.41 16.23
C TYR A 175 6.65 23.41 16.64
N SER A 176 6.92 23.67 17.91
CA SER A 176 8.25 23.55 18.50
C SER A 176 8.63 22.10 18.76
N GLY A 177 7.77 21.10 18.55
CA GLY A 177 8.08 19.69 18.84
C GLY A 177 9.10 19.03 17.90
N GLY A 178 9.48 19.67 16.79
CA GLY A 178 10.39 19.13 15.79
C GLY A 178 9.72 18.14 14.82
N PHE A 179 10.51 17.35 14.09
CA PHE A 179 10.09 16.42 13.05
C PHE A 179 10.32 14.97 13.48
N LEU A 180 9.39 14.07 13.17
CA LEU A 180 9.55 12.64 13.42
C LEU A 180 10.78 12.09 12.68
N ASP A 181 11.71 11.50 13.41
CA ASP A 181 13.03 11.13 12.89
C ASP A 181 13.59 9.88 13.58
N THR A 182 14.27 9.04 12.80
CA THR A 182 14.98 7.85 13.29
C THR A 182 16.40 8.17 13.72
N ARG A 183 16.87 7.60 14.83
CA ARG A 183 18.28 7.68 15.25
C ARG A 183 18.93 6.30 15.31
N GLY A 184 20.20 6.27 14.89
CA GLY A 184 21.07 5.12 14.66
C GLY A 184 20.97 3.94 15.62
N TYR A 185 21.29 2.78 15.05
CA TYR A 185 21.28 1.42 15.62
C TYR A 185 21.29 1.35 17.14
N GLN A 186 20.26 0.71 17.71
CA GLN A 186 20.37 0.21 19.08
C GLN A 186 21.47 -0.84 19.13
N ARG A 187 22.48 -0.64 19.99
CA ARG A 187 23.53 -1.64 20.28
C ARG A 187 22.96 -2.97 20.78
N ASP A 188 21.68 -3.00 21.17
CA ASP A 188 20.97 -4.15 21.71
C ASP A 188 19.87 -4.70 20.77
N TYR A 189 19.95 -4.50 19.45
CA TYR A 189 18.96 -5.04 18.49
C TYR A 189 18.62 -6.51 18.76
N ALA A 190 19.63 -7.35 19.04
CA ALA A 190 19.44 -8.77 19.34
C ALA A 190 18.59 -9.05 20.60
N LYS A 191 18.41 -8.07 21.49
CA LYS A 191 17.56 -8.16 22.69
C LYS A 191 16.23 -7.43 22.52
N THR A 192 16.16 -6.47 21.60
CA THR A 192 15.05 -5.53 21.53
C THR A 192 14.22 -5.63 20.26
N GLU A 193 14.77 -6.22 19.20
CA GLU A 193 14.20 -6.21 17.83
C GLU A 193 13.85 -4.78 17.34
N ASN A 194 14.40 -3.75 17.99
CA ASN A 194 14.23 -2.36 17.61
C ASN A 194 15.25 -2.04 16.54
N HIS A 195 14.78 -1.89 15.30
CA HIS A 195 15.66 -1.60 14.19
C HIS A 195 16.34 -0.24 14.35
N LEU A 196 15.56 0.84 14.47
CA LEU A 196 16.03 2.18 14.86
C LEU A 196 15.16 2.77 15.98
N CYS A 197 15.76 3.63 16.79
CA CYS A 197 15.01 4.45 17.74
C CYS A 197 14.22 5.53 16.99
N VAL A 198 13.03 5.88 17.48
CA VAL A 198 12.23 6.98 16.95
C VAL A 198 12.14 8.10 17.98
N SER A 199 12.30 9.33 17.51
CA SER A 199 12.31 10.57 18.31
C SER A 199 11.86 11.72 17.44
N THR A 200 11.82 12.93 17.97
CA THR A 200 11.79 14.13 17.11
C THR A 200 13.18 14.77 16.97
N ALA A 201 13.40 15.49 15.88
CA ALA A 201 14.60 16.29 15.61
C ALA A 201 14.22 17.74 15.25
N ASN A 202 15.12 18.70 15.48
CA ASN A 202 14.86 20.11 15.11
C ASN A 202 14.79 20.34 13.60
N GLU A 203 15.51 19.51 12.84
CA GLU A 203 15.56 19.56 11.39
C GLU A 203 14.76 18.41 10.79
N LYS A 204 14.34 18.58 9.53
CA LYS A 204 13.59 17.58 8.76
C LYS A 204 14.34 16.26 8.55
N ASN A 205 15.67 16.30 8.56
CA ASN A 205 16.56 15.16 8.47
C ASN A 205 17.79 15.42 9.31
N ARG A 206 18.34 14.38 9.92
CA ARG A 206 19.68 14.42 10.51
C ARG A 206 20.71 14.25 9.41
N GLN A 207 21.62 15.21 9.30
CA GLN A 207 22.78 15.15 8.39
C GLN A 207 22.39 14.84 6.92
N ASN A 208 21.21 15.28 6.48
CA ASN A 208 20.66 15.03 5.13
C ASN A 208 20.55 13.53 4.74
N SER A 209 20.37 12.63 5.70
CA SER A 209 20.45 11.17 5.49
C SER A 209 19.11 10.46 5.19
N GLY A 210 18.01 11.20 5.05
CA GLY A 210 16.66 10.62 4.89
C GLY A 210 16.03 10.10 6.20
N SER A 211 16.65 10.37 7.35
CA SER A 211 16.23 9.90 8.67
C SER A 211 14.85 10.40 9.13
N GLY A 212 14.36 11.52 8.57
CA GLY A 212 13.06 12.09 8.88
C GLY A 212 12.10 12.08 7.69
N VAL A 213 12.47 11.39 6.59
CA VAL A 213 11.58 11.14 5.45
C VAL A 213 10.85 9.82 5.68
N TRP A 214 9.53 9.86 5.54
CA TRP A 214 8.65 8.72 5.70
C TRP A 214 7.81 8.54 4.45
N LYS A 215 7.95 7.39 3.80
CA LYS A 215 7.11 6.98 2.69
C LYS A 215 5.81 6.39 3.22
N VAL A 216 4.70 7.00 2.81
CA VAL A 216 3.35 6.57 3.16
C VAL A 216 2.96 5.36 2.31
N GLN A 217 2.61 4.25 2.96
CA GLN A 217 2.07 3.07 2.30
C GLN A 217 0.68 2.77 2.85
N ILE A 218 -0.35 2.97 2.05
CA ILE A 218 -1.74 2.71 2.38
C ILE A 218 -1.93 1.19 2.53
N ALA A 219 -2.34 0.77 3.72
CA ALA A 219 -2.53 -0.64 4.08
C ALA A 219 -3.83 -1.18 3.47
N GLY A 220 -3.83 -2.47 3.12
CA GLY A 220 -4.97 -3.12 2.46
C GLY A 220 -5.22 -2.69 1.02
N LYS A 221 -4.41 -1.78 0.48
CA LYS A 221 -4.51 -1.28 -0.90
C LYS A 221 -3.10 -1.05 -1.46
N SER A 222 -2.39 -2.13 -1.71
CA SER A 222 -1.02 -2.09 -2.22
C SER A 222 -0.98 -1.55 -3.66
N SER A 223 -0.15 -0.52 -3.89
CA SER A 223 0.64 -0.48 -5.12
C SER A 223 1.60 -1.67 -5.07
N SER A 224 1.34 -2.67 -5.90
CA SER A 224 2.09 -3.93 -6.02
C SER A 224 3.61 -3.73 -6.10
N ASN A 225 4.35 -4.34 -5.16
CA ASN A 225 5.59 -5.04 -5.49
C ASN A 225 5.89 -6.16 -4.47
N SER A 226 6.16 -7.34 -5.03
CA SER A 226 6.59 -8.62 -4.46
C SER A 226 5.67 -9.33 -3.47
N GLY A 227 4.92 -10.31 -3.99
CA GLY A 227 4.32 -11.42 -3.24
C GLY A 227 2.80 -11.41 -3.23
N GLU A 228 2.17 -11.56 -4.40
CA GLU A 228 0.72 -11.39 -4.53
C GLU A 228 -0.09 -12.56 -3.93
N SER A 229 -0.84 -12.26 -2.86
CA SER A 229 -2.21 -12.77 -2.74
C SER A 229 -3.13 -11.86 -3.56
N LEU A 230 -4.01 -12.45 -4.36
CA LEU A 230 -5.08 -11.72 -5.05
C LEU A 230 -5.89 -10.89 -4.05
N PRO A 231 -6.39 -9.69 -4.41
CA PRO A 231 -7.42 -9.03 -3.61
C PRO A 231 -8.57 -10.01 -3.34
N ASP A 232 -9.18 -9.98 -2.15
CA ASP A 232 -10.20 -10.96 -1.74
C ASP A 232 -11.36 -11.06 -2.75
N GLU A 233 -11.68 -9.98 -3.44
CA GLU A 233 -12.68 -9.93 -4.52
C GLU A 233 -12.30 -10.70 -5.79
N PHE A 234 -11.00 -10.94 -6.01
CA PHE A 234 -10.46 -11.76 -7.12
C PHE A 234 -10.01 -13.15 -6.65
N ALA A 235 -10.26 -13.51 -5.38
CA ALA A 235 -9.99 -14.85 -4.88
C ALA A 235 -11.12 -15.81 -5.30
N GLY A 236 -10.84 -16.72 -6.25
CA GLY A 236 -11.76 -17.79 -6.61
C GLY A 236 -11.79 -18.16 -8.09
N TRP A 237 -12.88 -18.81 -8.49
CA TRP A 237 -13.16 -19.23 -9.86
C TRP A 237 -14.27 -18.38 -10.46
N PHE A 238 -14.02 -17.83 -11.64
CA PHE A 238 -14.90 -16.91 -12.36
C PHE A 238 -15.39 -17.53 -13.66
N ARG A 239 -16.59 -17.13 -14.08
CA ARG A 239 -17.07 -17.33 -15.44
C ARG A 239 -16.86 -16.04 -16.22
N LEU A 240 -16.10 -16.11 -17.32
CA LEU A 240 -15.86 -14.94 -18.16
C LEU A 240 -16.96 -14.81 -19.21
N LYS A 241 -17.58 -13.63 -19.26
CA LYS A 241 -18.62 -13.28 -20.23
C LYS A 241 -18.16 -12.09 -21.05
N ASN A 242 -18.86 -11.83 -22.16
CA ASN A 242 -18.66 -10.59 -22.90
C ASN A 242 -20.01 -10.00 -23.32
N VAL A 243 -20.04 -8.68 -23.45
CA VAL A 243 -21.25 -7.93 -23.81
C VAL A 243 -21.74 -8.23 -25.22
N PHE A 244 -20.86 -8.68 -26.13
CA PHE A 244 -21.20 -9.00 -27.51
C PHE A 244 -22.06 -10.27 -27.63
N ARG A 245 -21.85 -11.24 -26.74
CA ARG A 245 -22.59 -12.52 -26.70
C ARG A 245 -23.70 -12.53 -25.65
N GLY A 246 -23.69 -11.56 -24.74
CA GLY A 246 -24.68 -11.41 -23.66
C GLY A 246 -24.46 -12.34 -22.48
N ASP A 247 -25.40 -12.34 -21.54
CA ASP A 247 -25.23 -12.99 -20.23
C ASP A 247 -25.38 -14.52 -20.24
N GLY A 248 -25.88 -15.09 -21.34
CA GLY A 248 -26.17 -16.51 -21.48
C GLY A 248 -24.97 -17.37 -21.88
N GLU A 249 -23.84 -16.75 -22.25
CA GLU A 249 -22.64 -17.45 -22.70
C GLU A 249 -21.40 -17.11 -21.90
N CYS A 250 -20.55 -18.12 -21.72
CA CYS A 250 -19.36 -18.12 -20.90
C CYS A 250 -18.16 -18.65 -21.70
N LEU A 251 -16.96 -18.15 -21.43
CA LEU A 251 -15.73 -18.59 -22.08
C LEU A 251 -15.40 -20.03 -21.65
N GLU A 252 -15.27 -20.92 -22.61
CA GLU A 252 -14.97 -22.33 -22.46
C GLU A 252 -13.49 -22.59 -22.79
N GLY A 253 -12.79 -23.23 -21.85
CA GLY A 253 -11.45 -23.78 -22.03
C GLY A 253 -11.53 -25.03 -22.90
N ASN A 254 -10.55 -25.24 -23.77
CA ASN A 254 -10.58 -26.34 -24.73
C ASN A 254 -9.26 -27.10 -24.76
N GLN A 255 -9.21 -28.22 -25.47
CA GLN A 255 -8.03 -29.07 -25.55
C GLN A 255 -7.68 -29.44 -27.00
N ILE A 256 -6.37 -29.56 -27.27
CA ILE A 256 -5.85 -29.81 -28.62
C ILE A 256 -6.36 -31.10 -29.26
N ASN A 257 -6.65 -32.13 -28.45
CA ASN A 257 -7.15 -33.42 -28.90
C ASN A 257 -8.68 -33.54 -28.79
N GLY A 258 -9.38 -32.43 -28.53
CA GLY A 258 -10.84 -32.37 -28.48
C GLY A 258 -11.47 -32.25 -29.86
N THR A 259 -12.75 -32.60 -29.97
CA THR A 259 -13.52 -32.47 -31.23
C THR A 259 -14.06 -31.06 -31.47
N ALA A 260 -14.01 -30.18 -30.46
CA ALA A 260 -14.52 -28.82 -30.53
C ALA A 260 -13.43 -27.83 -30.97
N LYS A 261 -13.77 -26.97 -31.94
CA LYS A 261 -13.05 -25.70 -32.27
C LYS A 261 -11.52 -25.78 -32.38
N GLY A 262 -10.96 -26.94 -32.76
CA GLY A 262 -9.52 -27.12 -32.96
C GLY A 262 -8.67 -26.86 -31.71
N GLY A 263 -9.24 -26.96 -30.52
CA GLY A 263 -8.58 -26.66 -29.24
C GLY A 263 -8.42 -25.17 -28.93
N SER A 264 -9.05 -24.27 -29.69
CA SER A 264 -9.19 -22.87 -29.29
C SER A 264 -10.29 -22.71 -28.24
N THR A 265 -10.12 -21.72 -27.37
CA THR A 265 -11.19 -21.26 -26.48
C THR A 265 -12.33 -20.66 -27.28
N PHE A 266 -13.56 -20.78 -26.77
CA PHE A 266 -14.76 -20.27 -27.44
C PHE A 266 -15.84 -19.90 -26.42
N MET A 267 -16.82 -19.09 -26.84
CA MET A 267 -17.99 -18.80 -26.02
C MET A 267 -19.03 -19.90 -26.22
N ASP A 268 -19.55 -20.45 -25.12
CA ASP A 268 -20.63 -21.45 -25.12
C ASP A 268 -21.68 -21.12 -24.07
N LYS A 269 -22.85 -21.76 -24.10
CA LYS A 269 -23.87 -21.62 -23.07
C LYS A 269 -23.27 -21.84 -21.68
N CYS A 270 -23.53 -20.90 -20.77
CA CYS A 270 -23.07 -20.99 -19.40
C CYS A 270 -23.60 -22.26 -18.71
N GLN A 271 -22.70 -23.06 -18.17
CA GLN A 271 -22.97 -24.34 -17.50
C GLN A 271 -22.14 -24.45 -16.21
N ASN A 272 -22.42 -25.47 -15.41
CA ASN A 272 -21.63 -25.77 -14.20
C ASN A 272 -20.58 -26.85 -14.48
N VAL A 273 -19.62 -26.51 -15.32
CA VAL A 273 -18.53 -27.39 -15.76
C VAL A 273 -17.18 -26.73 -15.51
N SER A 274 -16.15 -27.53 -15.23
CA SER A 274 -14.79 -27.04 -14.93
C SER A 274 -14.14 -26.29 -16.08
N GLY A 275 -14.52 -26.58 -17.32
CA GLY A 275 -14.00 -25.89 -18.49
C GLY A 275 -14.43 -24.42 -18.60
N GLN A 276 -15.47 -23.99 -17.87
CA GLN A 276 -15.92 -22.59 -17.85
C GLN A 276 -15.46 -21.82 -16.61
N LEU A 277 -14.66 -22.45 -15.75
CA LEU A 277 -14.17 -21.85 -14.51
C LEU A 277 -12.72 -21.40 -14.69
N TRP A 278 -12.51 -20.10 -14.51
CA TRP A 278 -11.23 -19.43 -14.73
C TRP A 278 -10.74 -18.74 -13.46
N LYS A 279 -9.44 -18.85 -13.18
CA LYS A 279 -8.77 -18.20 -12.05
C LYS A 279 -7.74 -17.21 -12.57
N LEU A 280 -7.65 -16.06 -11.93
CA LEU A 280 -6.57 -15.11 -12.12
C LEU A 280 -5.39 -15.54 -11.26
N GLU A 281 -4.22 -15.74 -11.86
CA GLU A 281 -2.97 -15.97 -11.14
C GLU A 281 -2.05 -14.76 -11.39
N PRO A 282 -1.60 -14.09 -10.34
CA PRO A 282 -0.56 -13.06 -10.43
C PRO A 282 0.65 -13.49 -11.27
N ALA A 283 1.01 -12.67 -12.26
CA ALA A 283 2.22 -12.85 -13.06
C ALA A 283 3.29 -11.79 -12.77
N GLY A 284 3.02 -10.84 -11.86
CA GLY A 284 3.86 -9.68 -11.60
C GLY A 284 3.57 -8.52 -12.54
N ASP A 285 4.06 -7.33 -12.20
CA ASP A 285 3.95 -6.10 -13.00
C ASP A 285 2.51 -5.74 -13.45
N GLY A 286 1.51 -6.09 -12.63
CA GLY A 286 0.10 -5.86 -12.92
C GLY A 286 -0.51 -6.80 -13.98
N PHE A 287 0.24 -7.84 -14.38
CA PHE A 287 -0.25 -8.88 -15.29
C PHE A 287 -0.81 -10.07 -14.52
N TYR A 288 -1.80 -10.71 -15.13
CA TYR A 288 -2.39 -11.95 -14.64
C TYR A 288 -2.33 -13.03 -15.71
N ARG A 289 -2.04 -14.25 -15.28
CA ARG A 289 -2.30 -15.47 -16.04
C ARG A 289 -3.73 -15.89 -15.78
N LEU A 290 -4.45 -16.22 -16.84
CA LEU A 290 -5.78 -16.80 -16.72
C LEU A 290 -5.66 -18.33 -16.78
N LYS A 291 -6.01 -19.01 -15.70
CA LYS A 291 -5.93 -20.47 -15.58
C LYS A 291 -7.31 -21.09 -15.65
N ASN A 292 -7.44 -22.19 -16.36
CA ASN A 292 -8.71 -22.90 -16.52
C ASN A 292 -8.77 -24.11 -15.57
N GLN A 293 -9.88 -24.30 -14.87
CA GLN A 293 -9.99 -25.41 -13.91
C GLN A 293 -9.90 -26.79 -14.56
N PHE A 294 -10.40 -26.95 -15.79
CA PHE A 294 -10.31 -28.21 -16.53
C PHE A 294 -8.87 -28.52 -16.98
N ARG A 295 -8.04 -27.51 -17.26
CA ARG A 295 -6.64 -27.68 -17.68
C ARG A 295 -5.66 -27.84 -16.51
N GLY A 296 -6.07 -27.42 -15.32
CA GLY A 296 -5.26 -27.49 -14.10
C GLY A 296 -4.19 -26.40 -14.02
N ASP A 297 -3.34 -26.47 -13.00
CA ASP A 297 -2.43 -25.37 -12.64
C ASP A 297 -1.20 -25.24 -13.55
N GLY A 298 -0.93 -26.23 -14.41
CA GLY A 298 0.24 -26.26 -15.29
C GLY A 298 0.08 -25.47 -16.59
N GLU A 299 -1.12 -24.98 -16.90
CA GLU A 299 -1.43 -24.30 -18.16
C GLU A 299 -2.14 -22.96 -17.91
N CYS A 300 -1.96 -22.02 -18.84
CA CYS A 300 -2.62 -20.73 -18.86
C CYS A 300 -3.12 -20.40 -20.26
N LEU A 301 -4.13 -19.53 -20.35
CA LEU A 301 -4.63 -19.03 -21.63
C LEU A 301 -3.49 -18.35 -22.41
N GLU A 302 -3.25 -18.83 -23.61
CA GLU A 302 -2.27 -18.28 -24.52
C GLU A 302 -2.97 -17.57 -25.69
N GLY A 303 -2.53 -16.34 -25.97
CA GLY A 303 -2.95 -15.60 -27.15
C GLY A 303 -2.06 -15.94 -28.33
N ASN A 304 -2.63 -16.01 -29.52
CA ASN A 304 -1.92 -16.41 -30.73
C ASN A 304 -1.90 -15.28 -31.77
N LYS A 305 -0.94 -15.30 -32.70
CA LYS A 305 -0.84 -14.29 -33.76
C LYS A 305 -1.89 -14.53 -34.83
N VAL A 306 -2.51 -13.46 -35.36
CA VAL A 306 -3.60 -13.54 -36.36
C VAL A 306 -3.22 -14.34 -37.62
N ASN A 307 -1.93 -14.38 -37.96
CA ASN A 307 -1.38 -15.10 -39.13
C ASN A 307 -0.71 -16.43 -38.76
N SER A 308 -0.88 -16.91 -37.53
CA SER A 308 -0.31 -18.17 -37.09
C SER A 308 -1.05 -19.36 -37.71
N THR A 309 -0.29 -20.29 -38.29
CA THR A 309 -0.82 -21.58 -38.73
C THR A 309 -1.18 -22.48 -37.54
N TYR A 310 -0.66 -22.17 -36.35
CA TYR A 310 -1.08 -22.79 -35.11
C TYR A 310 -2.46 -22.25 -34.71
N LYS A 311 -3.46 -23.12 -34.52
CA LYS A 311 -4.82 -22.79 -34.03
C LYS A 311 -5.60 -21.73 -34.83
N GLY A 312 -5.21 -21.42 -36.07
CA GLY A 312 -5.86 -20.38 -36.88
C GLY A 312 -5.82 -18.99 -36.24
N GLY A 313 -4.81 -18.72 -35.40
CA GLY A 313 -4.67 -17.47 -34.66
C GLY A 313 -5.60 -17.30 -33.46
N GLY A 314 -6.41 -18.30 -33.10
CA GLY A 314 -7.26 -18.27 -31.93
C GLY A 314 -6.48 -18.53 -30.62
N ALA A 315 -6.94 -17.91 -29.53
CA ALA A 315 -6.41 -18.17 -28.19
C ALA A 315 -6.77 -19.59 -27.72
N SER A 316 -5.86 -20.26 -27.02
CA SER A 316 -6.03 -21.64 -26.52
C SER A 316 -5.58 -21.81 -25.08
#